data_AF-A0AAF0I3E9-F1
#
_entry.id   AF-A0AAF0I3E9-F1
#
_cell.length_a   1.000
_cell.length_b   1.000
_cell.length_c   1.000
_cell.angle_alpha   90.00
_cell.angle_beta   90.00
_cell.angle_gamma   90.00
#
_symmetry.space_group_name_H-M   'P 1'
#
loop_
_entity.id
_entity.type
_entity.pdbx_description
1 polymer ?
#
loop_
_entity_poly.entity_id
_entity_poly.type
_entity_poly.pdbx_seq_one_letter_code
_entity_poly.pdbx_strand_id
1 'polypeptide(L)'
;MRTCPHFSAVGLAFIAAFSLRAQTAVEQSISQLDGLLRNYNLISLGNATFSGSQDTHGGMAISGDLFIGSGTAIAQRPDLFQPGSDPSLYVGGQLTTNGTFHLDSGHASLPNLAGGWTYTPVDQRLSNGSGGVLSSANAYGQGDALAALDPRTNAVPENWDWTALSNGFTGISTTIATASATGSLALDSGSLTFSANGITEGVVVFDLDMNLFSGRIFDANGNGDFDFNTEKIDNIVINVPDDVVFAVNVRNGTNGSAIFGPSGSGVNFNAGTNMDQLLWNITPDADPLTVDSILLGGGASFFGTVLAPLVNVGNSGNVAPNGQIVAANYTQSSHAELHYVGFDSPISFSAVPEPSAWGLSAMALGAVVVWTRSRRVRSRS
;
A
#
# COMPACT_ATOMS: atom_id res chain seq x y z
N MET A 1 -46.77 -15.05 19.31
CA MET A 1 -45.75 -15.71 18.48
C MET A 1 -44.54 -16.02 19.37
N ARG A 2 -44.19 -17.30 19.57
CA ARG A 2 -43.02 -17.69 20.38
C ARG A 2 -41.84 -17.85 19.43
N THR A 3 -40.93 -16.88 19.42
CA THR A 3 -39.65 -17.00 18.70
C THR A 3 -38.86 -18.16 19.30
N CYS A 4 -38.46 -19.10 18.45
CA CYS A 4 -37.76 -20.30 18.86
C CYS A 4 -36.27 -19.93 19.06
N PRO A 5 -35.67 -20.08 20.26
CA PRO A 5 -34.29 -19.65 20.54
C PRO A 5 -33.21 -20.40 19.74
N HIS A 6 -33.60 -21.36 18.91
CA HIS A 6 -32.71 -22.28 18.19
C HIS A 6 -32.33 -21.74 16.79
N PHE A 7 -33.14 -20.85 16.22
CA PHE A 7 -32.75 -20.11 15.01
C PHE A 7 -31.63 -19.10 15.29
N SER A 8 -31.58 -18.55 16.51
CA SER A 8 -30.57 -17.57 16.91
C SER A 8 -29.17 -18.18 17.08
N ALA A 9 -29.05 -19.40 17.62
CA ALA A 9 -27.76 -20.05 17.85
C ALA A 9 -27.08 -20.55 16.55
N VAL A 10 -27.88 -21.06 15.59
CA VAL A 10 -27.36 -21.45 14.26
C VAL A 10 -26.93 -20.19 13.49
N GLY A 11 -27.71 -19.10 13.55
CA GLY A 11 -27.33 -17.81 12.96
C GLY A 11 -26.01 -17.27 13.51
N LEU A 12 -25.80 -17.31 14.83
CA LEU A 12 -24.56 -16.84 15.47
C LEU A 12 -23.33 -17.66 15.08
N ALA A 13 -23.46 -18.99 14.95
CA ALA A 13 -22.37 -19.86 14.51
C ALA A 13 -21.99 -19.62 13.03
N PHE A 14 -22.97 -19.34 12.17
CA PHE A 14 -22.71 -18.95 10.78
C PHE A 14 -22.03 -17.57 10.70
N ILE A 15 -22.51 -16.57 11.44
CA ILE A 15 -21.90 -15.23 11.49
C ILE A 15 -20.43 -15.33 11.93
N ALA A 16 -20.15 -16.05 13.02
CA ALA A 16 -18.77 -16.24 13.50
C ALA A 16 -17.86 -16.95 12.48
N ALA A 17 -18.38 -17.96 11.78
CA ALA A 17 -17.61 -18.70 10.76
C ALA A 17 -17.30 -17.85 9.51
N PHE A 18 -18.22 -16.98 9.09
CA PHE A 18 -17.99 -16.06 7.98
C PHE A 18 -16.98 -14.97 8.35
N SER A 19 -17.07 -14.41 9.55
CA SER A 19 -16.12 -13.41 10.04
C SER A 19 -14.69 -13.94 10.13
N LEU A 20 -14.50 -15.19 10.62
CA LEU A 20 -13.17 -15.81 10.69
C LEU A 20 -12.55 -16.05 9.31
N ARG A 21 -13.34 -16.48 8.31
CA ARG A 21 -12.83 -16.69 6.94
C ARG A 21 -12.45 -15.39 6.26
N ALA A 22 -13.23 -14.34 6.46
CA ALA A 22 -12.92 -13.02 5.92
C ALA A 22 -11.60 -12.49 6.50
N GLN A 23 -11.40 -12.63 7.81
CA GLN A 23 -10.17 -12.22 8.49
C GLN A 23 -8.92 -12.96 7.96
N THR A 24 -8.99 -14.29 7.77
CA THR A 24 -7.86 -15.04 7.22
C THR A 24 -7.52 -14.64 5.79
N ALA A 25 -8.53 -14.35 4.95
CA ALA A 25 -8.29 -13.89 3.59
C ALA A 25 -7.54 -12.55 3.57
N VAL A 26 -7.87 -11.65 4.49
CA VAL A 26 -7.14 -10.38 4.68
C VAL A 26 -5.70 -10.64 5.13
N GLU A 27 -5.49 -11.48 6.15
CA GLU A 27 -4.15 -11.86 6.64
C GLU A 27 -3.27 -12.44 5.52
N GLN A 28 -3.83 -13.35 4.70
CA GLN A 28 -3.13 -13.90 3.54
C GLN A 28 -2.82 -12.84 2.48
N SER A 29 -3.72 -11.90 2.25
CA SER A 29 -3.52 -10.83 1.27
C SER A 29 -2.40 -9.88 1.71
N ILE A 30 -2.32 -9.58 3.01
CA ILE A 30 -1.25 -8.75 3.58
C ILE A 30 0.11 -9.47 3.51
N SER A 31 0.16 -10.76 3.84
CA SER A 31 1.39 -11.56 3.70
C SER A 31 1.85 -11.67 2.23
N GLN A 32 0.90 -11.81 1.30
CA GLN A 32 1.22 -11.77 -0.14
C GLN A 32 1.73 -10.40 -0.58
N LEU A 33 1.14 -9.31 -0.08
CA LEU A 33 1.56 -7.95 -0.39
C LEU A 33 3.04 -7.74 -0.07
N ASP A 34 3.46 -8.09 1.15
CA ASP A 34 4.86 -8.01 1.60
C ASP A 34 5.82 -8.67 0.60
N GLY A 35 5.54 -9.92 0.21
CA GLY A 35 6.34 -10.64 -0.79
C GLY A 35 6.36 -10.02 -2.20
N LEU A 36 5.31 -9.28 -2.59
CA LEU A 36 5.24 -8.61 -3.90
C LEU A 36 5.95 -7.26 -3.93
N LEU A 37 6.03 -6.55 -2.80
CA LEU A 37 6.64 -5.21 -2.73
C LEU A 37 8.16 -5.24 -2.92
N ARG A 38 8.83 -6.30 -2.42
CA ARG A 38 10.30 -6.46 -2.46
C ARG A 38 11.04 -5.20 -1.96
N ASN A 39 12.20 -4.88 -2.54
CA ASN A 39 13.01 -3.71 -2.17
C ASN A 39 12.61 -2.43 -2.92
N TYR A 40 11.44 -2.39 -3.55
CA TYR A 40 10.97 -1.24 -4.32
C TYR A 40 10.29 -0.22 -3.42
N ASN A 41 10.77 1.03 -3.43
CA ASN A 41 10.04 2.15 -2.86
C ASN A 41 8.78 2.46 -3.69
N LEU A 42 8.85 2.28 -5.00
CA LEU A 42 7.75 2.53 -5.93
C LEU A 42 7.59 1.38 -6.92
N ILE A 43 6.35 0.90 -7.03
CA ILE A 43 5.87 0.03 -8.09
C ILE A 43 4.73 0.78 -8.81
N SER A 44 4.97 1.24 -10.04
CA SER A 44 3.93 1.86 -10.87
C SER A 44 3.41 0.86 -11.91
N LEU A 45 2.12 0.54 -11.83
CA LEU A 45 1.41 -0.33 -12.77
C LEU A 45 1.08 0.35 -14.11
N GLY A 46 1.53 1.59 -14.27
CA GLY A 46 1.46 2.37 -15.49
C GLY A 46 2.69 3.25 -15.59
N ASN A 47 2.50 4.53 -15.89
CA ASN A 47 3.58 5.48 -16.07
C ASN A 47 4.03 6.10 -14.73
N ALA A 48 5.25 6.62 -14.71
CA ALA A 48 5.75 7.41 -13.59
C ALA A 48 6.46 8.69 -14.06
N THR A 49 6.29 9.77 -13.30
CA THR A 49 6.91 11.08 -13.60
C THR A 49 7.55 11.67 -12.35
N PHE A 50 8.82 12.04 -12.45
CA PHE A 50 9.60 12.69 -11.40
C PHE A 50 10.16 14.01 -11.92
N SER A 51 9.61 15.14 -11.45
CA SER A 51 9.84 16.47 -12.03
C SER A 51 10.80 17.38 -11.22
N GLY A 52 11.92 16.84 -10.71
CA GLY A 52 12.97 17.61 -10.03
C GLY A 52 14.20 16.79 -9.63
N SER A 53 15.12 17.40 -8.86
CA SER A 53 16.22 16.72 -8.17
C SER A 53 15.72 16.18 -6.83
N GLN A 54 15.99 14.89 -6.57
CA GLN A 54 15.33 14.11 -5.53
C GLN A 54 16.20 12.95 -5.09
N ASP A 55 16.03 12.55 -3.83
CA ASP A 55 16.66 11.37 -3.26
C ASP A 55 15.60 10.28 -3.05
N THR A 56 15.79 9.13 -3.69
CA THR A 56 14.95 7.93 -3.51
C THR A 56 15.81 6.82 -2.90
N HIS A 57 15.49 6.44 -1.67
CA HIS A 57 16.28 5.47 -0.89
C HIS A 57 16.21 4.05 -1.48
N GLY A 58 15.03 3.59 -1.84
CA GLY A 58 14.77 2.25 -2.39
C GLY A 58 14.81 2.21 -3.92
N GLY A 59 14.35 1.09 -4.47
CA GLY A 59 14.30 0.87 -5.92
C GLY A 59 13.01 1.39 -6.54
N MET A 60 12.95 1.41 -7.87
CA MET A 60 11.71 1.70 -8.61
C MET A 60 11.45 0.65 -9.68
N ALA A 61 10.20 0.18 -9.78
CA ALA A 61 9.73 -0.69 -10.84
C ALA A 61 8.52 -0.05 -11.54
N ILE A 62 8.67 0.29 -12.81
CA ILE A 62 7.66 1.01 -13.60
C ILE A 62 7.25 0.13 -14.78
N SER A 63 5.97 -0.19 -14.91
CA SER A 63 5.51 -1.03 -16.03
C SER A 63 5.45 -0.29 -17.35
N GLY A 64 5.09 0.99 -17.31
CA GLY A 64 5.00 1.88 -18.46
C GLY A 64 6.22 2.79 -18.58
N ASP A 65 5.99 4.00 -19.05
CA ASP A 65 7.03 4.98 -19.30
C ASP A 65 7.46 5.69 -18.01
N LEU A 66 8.76 5.96 -17.89
CA LEU A 66 9.34 6.76 -16.82
C LEU A 66 9.88 8.08 -17.37
N PHE A 67 9.36 9.20 -16.86
CA PHE A 67 10.01 10.51 -16.98
C PHE A 67 10.76 10.83 -15.68
N ILE A 68 12.03 11.20 -15.78
CA ILE A 68 12.85 11.61 -14.63
C ILE A 68 13.67 12.86 -14.91
N GLY A 69 13.54 13.87 -14.05
CA GLY A 69 14.29 15.12 -14.12
C GLY A 69 15.78 14.96 -13.77
N SER A 70 16.53 16.05 -13.91
CA SER A 70 17.95 16.10 -13.54
C SER A 70 18.16 16.05 -12.03
N GLY A 71 19.32 15.52 -11.61
CA GLY A 71 19.76 15.54 -10.22
C GLY A 71 19.00 14.58 -9.31
N THR A 72 18.34 13.56 -9.87
CA THR A 72 17.72 12.51 -9.07
C THR A 72 18.74 11.40 -8.77
N ALA A 73 18.76 10.92 -7.54
CA ALA A 73 19.47 9.71 -7.14
C ALA A 73 18.45 8.64 -6.70
N ILE A 74 18.67 7.41 -7.12
CA ILE A 74 17.81 6.26 -6.82
C ILE A 74 18.66 5.19 -6.14
N ALA A 75 18.04 4.41 -5.26
CA ALA A 75 18.64 3.30 -4.56
C ALA A 75 19.82 3.71 -3.66
N GLN A 76 19.58 4.68 -2.79
CA GLN A 76 20.54 5.14 -1.78
C GLN A 76 20.71 4.19 -0.58
N ARG A 77 20.06 3.02 -0.63
CA ARG A 77 20.19 1.94 0.35
C ARG A 77 20.98 0.77 -0.24
N PRO A 78 22.32 0.84 -0.27
CA PRO A 78 23.15 -0.21 -0.86
C PRO A 78 22.99 -1.55 -0.14
N ASP A 79 22.56 -1.55 1.14
CA ASP A 79 22.21 -2.75 1.89
C ASP A 79 21.06 -3.56 1.26
N LEU A 80 20.18 -2.92 0.48
CA LEU A 80 19.05 -3.57 -0.20
C LEU A 80 19.39 -4.08 -1.60
N PHE A 81 20.43 -3.56 -2.24
CA PHE A 81 20.81 -3.84 -3.63
C PHE A 81 22.20 -4.46 -3.71
N GLN A 82 22.35 -5.61 -3.08
CA GLN A 82 23.56 -6.43 -3.10
C GLN A 82 23.70 -7.20 -4.43
N PRO A 83 24.91 -7.62 -4.83
CA PRO A 83 25.10 -8.39 -6.06
C PRO A 83 24.16 -9.60 -6.16
N GLY A 84 23.41 -9.69 -7.26
CA GLY A 84 22.40 -10.74 -7.49
C GLY A 84 21.00 -10.39 -6.98
N SER A 85 20.78 -9.20 -6.41
CA SER A 85 19.43 -8.68 -6.14
C SER A 85 18.68 -8.38 -7.43
N ASP A 86 17.38 -8.12 -7.30
CA ASP A 86 16.60 -7.49 -8.36
C ASP A 86 17.19 -6.14 -8.78
N PRO A 87 16.92 -5.67 -10.03
CA PRO A 87 17.34 -4.35 -10.49
C PRO A 87 16.77 -3.26 -9.58
N SER A 88 17.63 -2.31 -9.22
CA SER A 88 17.25 -1.13 -8.44
C SER A 88 16.39 -0.16 -9.25
N LEU A 89 16.50 -0.20 -10.57
CA LEU A 89 15.58 0.46 -11.50
C LEU A 89 15.11 -0.52 -12.57
N TYR A 90 13.80 -0.75 -12.65
CA TYR A 90 13.18 -1.48 -13.74
C TYR A 90 12.15 -0.61 -14.46
N VAL A 91 12.26 -0.48 -15.79
CA VAL A 91 11.30 0.27 -16.62
C VAL A 91 10.85 -0.62 -17.78
N GLY A 92 9.57 -0.98 -17.78
CA GLY A 92 8.92 -1.79 -18.81
C GLY A 92 8.56 -1.01 -20.07
N GLY A 93 8.44 0.32 -20.01
CA GLY A 93 8.23 1.20 -21.17
C GLY A 93 9.51 1.92 -21.62
N GLN A 94 9.35 3.18 -22.01
CA GLN A 94 10.44 4.08 -22.37
C GLN A 94 10.97 4.86 -21.16
N LEU A 95 12.26 5.13 -21.17
CA LEU A 95 12.89 6.09 -20.27
C LEU A 95 13.03 7.42 -20.99
N THR A 96 12.53 8.49 -20.38
CA THR A 96 12.78 9.87 -20.79
C THR A 96 13.44 10.60 -19.62
N THR A 97 14.53 11.33 -19.90
CA THR A 97 15.17 12.14 -18.88
C THR A 97 15.63 13.48 -19.42
N ASN A 98 15.58 14.49 -18.56
CA ASN A 98 16.07 15.84 -18.83
C ASN A 98 17.26 16.13 -17.91
N GLY A 99 18.46 15.71 -18.33
CA GLY A 99 19.71 15.84 -17.59
C GLY A 99 20.25 14.49 -17.10
N THR A 100 21.08 14.52 -16.06
CA THR A 100 21.67 13.31 -15.48
C THR A 100 20.94 12.89 -14.22
N PHE A 101 20.65 11.61 -14.09
CA PHE A 101 20.26 10.98 -12.84
C PHE A 101 21.13 9.74 -12.58
N HIS A 102 21.25 9.36 -11.31
CA HIS A 102 22.20 8.36 -10.84
C HIS A 102 21.48 7.20 -10.14
N LEU A 103 21.99 5.99 -10.34
CA LEU A 103 21.77 4.88 -9.43
C LEU A 103 22.95 4.83 -8.46
N ASP A 104 22.67 4.97 -7.18
CA ASP A 104 23.72 4.95 -6.16
C ASP A 104 24.12 3.51 -5.79
N SER A 105 23.23 2.55 -6.01
CA SER A 105 23.48 1.11 -5.87
C SER A 105 22.63 0.25 -6.84
N GLY A 106 23.04 -1.02 -6.99
CA GLY A 106 22.38 -2.00 -7.86
C GLY A 106 22.65 -1.79 -9.34
N HIS A 107 21.65 -2.08 -10.18
CA HIS A 107 21.69 -1.96 -11.64
C HIS A 107 20.31 -1.62 -12.22
N ALA A 108 20.29 -1.14 -13.46
CA ALA A 108 19.05 -0.91 -14.21
C ALA A 108 18.71 -2.07 -15.15
N SER A 109 17.41 -2.29 -15.36
CA SER A 109 16.85 -3.17 -16.40
C SER A 109 15.83 -2.38 -17.23
N LEU A 110 16.16 -2.15 -18.51
CA LEU A 110 15.40 -1.31 -19.44
C LEU A 110 15.13 -2.06 -20.76
N PRO A 111 14.49 -3.26 -20.72
CA PRO A 111 14.45 -4.20 -21.83
C PRO A 111 13.75 -3.66 -23.09
N ASN A 112 12.82 -2.72 -22.91
CA ASN A 112 12.02 -2.15 -23.99
C ASN A 112 12.49 -0.76 -24.42
N LEU A 113 13.60 -0.25 -23.86
CA LEU A 113 14.11 1.06 -24.21
C LEU A 113 14.60 1.07 -25.65
N ALA A 114 13.97 1.90 -26.47
CA ALA A 114 14.27 2.05 -27.88
C ALA A 114 14.80 3.46 -28.20
N GLY A 115 15.29 3.65 -29.43
CA GLY A 115 15.73 4.95 -29.93
C GLY A 115 17.21 5.25 -29.71
N GLY A 116 17.58 6.54 -29.75
CA GLY A 116 18.95 7.07 -29.83
C GLY A 116 19.83 6.92 -28.58
N TRP A 117 19.58 5.92 -27.74
CA TRP A 117 20.36 5.66 -26.53
C TRP A 117 21.67 4.93 -26.85
N THR A 118 22.78 5.50 -26.39
CA THR A 118 24.12 4.93 -26.49
C THR A 118 24.65 4.60 -25.09
N TYR A 119 25.07 3.35 -24.91
CA TYR A 119 25.70 2.87 -23.68
C TYR A 119 27.22 2.96 -23.80
N THR A 120 27.88 3.52 -22.78
CA THR A 120 29.33 3.60 -22.65
C THR A 120 29.77 2.78 -21.44
N PRO A 121 30.30 1.55 -21.63
CA PRO A 121 30.64 0.65 -20.53
C PRO A 121 31.70 1.19 -19.56
N VAL A 122 32.69 1.93 -20.09
CA VAL A 122 33.79 2.48 -19.27
C VAL A 122 33.29 3.49 -18.24
N ASP A 123 32.30 4.29 -18.63
CA ASP A 123 31.69 5.30 -17.77
C ASP A 123 30.42 4.79 -17.06
N GLN A 124 29.97 3.57 -17.39
CA GLN A 124 28.71 2.97 -16.94
C GLN A 124 27.51 3.91 -17.14
N ARG A 125 27.43 4.50 -18.33
CA ARG A 125 26.45 5.54 -18.69
C ARG A 125 25.63 5.16 -19.89
N LEU A 126 24.32 5.40 -19.80
CA LEU A 126 23.38 5.31 -20.91
C LEU A 126 22.91 6.73 -21.24
N SER A 127 23.08 7.19 -22.48
CA SER A 127 22.81 8.58 -22.89
C SER A 127 22.00 8.68 -24.18
N ASN A 128 21.07 9.64 -24.27
CA ASN A 128 20.18 9.77 -25.43
C ASN A 128 20.62 10.81 -26.49
N GLY A 129 21.81 11.39 -26.33
CA GLY A 129 22.35 12.40 -27.24
C GLY A 129 21.70 13.80 -27.14
N SER A 130 20.53 13.93 -26.52
CA SER A 130 19.82 15.21 -26.29
C SER A 130 20.03 15.77 -24.87
N GLY A 131 21.04 15.29 -24.15
CA GLY A 131 21.40 15.73 -22.79
C GLY A 131 20.84 14.86 -21.66
N GLY A 132 20.07 13.81 -21.96
CA GLY A 132 19.59 12.86 -20.98
C GLY A 132 20.60 11.72 -20.71
N VAL A 133 20.88 11.45 -19.43
CA VAL A 133 21.87 10.46 -18.99
C VAL A 133 21.35 9.69 -17.78
N LEU A 134 21.39 8.35 -17.85
CA LEU A 134 21.36 7.45 -16.72
C LEU A 134 22.82 7.05 -16.40
N SER A 135 23.26 7.30 -15.17
CA SER A 135 24.55 6.85 -14.66
C SER A 135 24.36 5.69 -13.70
N SER A 136 24.90 4.52 -14.03
CA SER A 136 24.94 3.34 -13.15
C SER A 136 26.30 3.14 -12.48
N ALA A 137 27.20 4.12 -12.63
CA ALA A 137 28.40 4.21 -11.81
C ALA A 137 28.01 4.40 -10.34
N ASN A 138 27.85 3.28 -9.63
CA ASN A 138 27.37 3.22 -8.25
C ASN A 138 28.21 4.11 -7.34
N ALA A 139 27.59 5.17 -6.80
CA ALA A 139 28.26 6.12 -5.92
C ALA A 139 28.85 5.47 -4.66
N TYR A 140 28.23 4.38 -4.18
CA TYR A 140 28.69 3.64 -3.01
C TYR A 140 29.75 2.58 -3.29
N GLY A 141 30.20 2.43 -4.55
CA GLY A 141 31.28 1.50 -4.91
C GLY A 141 30.97 0.02 -4.69
N GLN A 142 29.71 -0.33 -4.45
CA GLN A 142 29.25 -1.72 -4.37
C GLN A 142 29.28 -2.29 -5.78
N GLY A 143 30.26 -3.18 -6.04
CA GLY A 143 30.61 -3.71 -7.35
C GLY A 143 29.59 -4.70 -7.91
N ASP A 144 28.35 -4.26 -8.10
CA ASP A 144 27.37 -5.01 -8.88
C ASP A 144 27.89 -5.12 -10.32
N ALA A 145 28.24 -6.35 -10.73
CA ALA A 145 28.75 -6.62 -12.06
C ALA A 145 27.73 -6.23 -13.15
N LEU A 146 26.43 -6.24 -12.82
CA LEU A 146 25.35 -5.88 -13.73
C LEU A 146 25.25 -4.36 -13.96
N ALA A 147 25.81 -3.53 -13.07
CA ALA A 147 25.89 -2.08 -13.25
C ALA A 147 26.83 -1.69 -14.40
N ALA A 148 27.82 -2.54 -14.69
CA ALA A 148 28.77 -2.36 -15.79
C ALA A 148 28.28 -2.93 -17.13
N LEU A 149 27.08 -3.51 -17.17
CA LEU A 149 26.45 -4.01 -18.38
C LEU A 149 25.45 -3.00 -18.95
N ASP A 150 25.13 -3.15 -20.24
CA ASP A 150 24.10 -2.33 -20.88
C ASP A 150 22.73 -2.62 -20.23
N PRO A 151 22.07 -1.62 -19.61
CA PRO A 151 20.79 -1.80 -18.94
C PRO A 151 19.69 -2.42 -19.81
N ARG A 152 19.80 -2.30 -21.13
CA ARG A 152 18.84 -2.89 -22.08
C ARG A 152 18.97 -4.41 -22.19
N THR A 153 20.10 -4.96 -21.74
CA THR A 153 20.41 -6.39 -21.80
C THR A 153 20.36 -7.08 -20.44
N ASN A 154 20.27 -6.31 -19.36
CA ASN A 154 20.14 -6.85 -18.01
C ASN A 154 18.81 -7.61 -17.87
N ALA A 155 18.84 -8.68 -17.07
CA ALA A 155 17.65 -9.46 -16.79
C ALA A 155 16.56 -8.59 -16.14
N VAL A 156 15.31 -8.93 -16.41
CA VAL A 156 14.18 -8.41 -15.63
C VAL A 156 14.14 -9.13 -14.27
N PRO A 157 13.48 -8.56 -13.24
CA PRO A 157 13.34 -9.24 -11.96
C PRO A 157 12.73 -10.64 -12.15
N GLU A 158 13.17 -11.61 -11.35
CA GLU A 158 12.71 -12.99 -11.52
C GLU A 158 11.20 -13.08 -11.24
N ASN A 159 10.48 -13.82 -12.08
CA ASN A 159 9.02 -14.02 -11.99
C ASN A 159 8.20 -12.70 -12.06
N TRP A 160 8.76 -11.67 -12.69
CA TRP A 160 8.12 -10.36 -12.81
C TRP A 160 7.25 -10.26 -14.06
N ASP A 161 6.00 -10.68 -13.92
CA ASP A 161 4.95 -10.50 -14.94
C ASP A 161 4.04 -9.34 -14.52
N TRP A 162 4.04 -8.25 -15.29
CA TRP A 162 3.24 -7.05 -14.97
C TRP A 162 1.74 -7.30 -14.93
N THR A 163 1.23 -8.22 -15.75
CA THR A 163 -0.19 -8.58 -15.74
C THR A 163 -0.51 -9.36 -14.46
N ALA A 164 0.33 -10.32 -14.08
CA ALA A 164 0.16 -11.08 -12.85
C ALA A 164 0.30 -10.20 -11.60
N LEU A 165 1.27 -9.29 -11.57
CA LEU A 165 1.48 -8.33 -10.49
C LEU A 165 0.30 -7.37 -10.36
N SER A 166 -0.16 -6.79 -11.47
CA SER A 166 -1.33 -5.90 -11.47
C SER A 166 -2.57 -6.62 -10.93
N ASN A 167 -2.85 -7.82 -11.42
CA ASN A 167 -3.95 -8.65 -10.91
C ASN A 167 -3.77 -9.00 -9.41
N GLY A 168 -2.55 -9.28 -8.98
CA GLY A 168 -2.21 -9.57 -7.59
C GLY A 168 -2.51 -8.39 -6.67
N PHE A 169 -1.97 -7.21 -6.98
CA PHE A 169 -2.21 -6.00 -6.19
C PHE A 169 -3.69 -5.60 -6.20
N THR A 170 -4.37 -5.66 -7.35
CA THR A 170 -5.82 -5.39 -7.44
C THR A 170 -6.64 -6.39 -6.61
N GLY A 171 -6.29 -7.68 -6.66
CA GLY A 171 -6.96 -8.72 -5.87
C GLY A 171 -6.79 -8.53 -4.36
N ILE A 172 -5.57 -8.21 -3.91
CA ILE A 172 -5.27 -7.87 -2.52
C ILE A 172 -6.07 -6.63 -2.09
N SER A 173 -6.00 -5.55 -2.86
CA SER A 173 -6.70 -4.29 -2.58
C SER A 173 -8.21 -4.50 -2.47
N THR A 174 -8.80 -5.29 -3.36
CA THR A 174 -10.23 -5.65 -3.33
C THR A 174 -10.59 -6.48 -2.10
N THR A 175 -9.74 -7.45 -1.73
CA THR A 175 -9.96 -8.30 -0.55
C THR A 175 -10.00 -7.46 0.72
N ILE A 176 -9.05 -6.54 0.88
CA ILE A 176 -8.99 -5.62 2.03
C ILE A 176 -10.18 -4.64 2.01
N ALA A 177 -10.52 -4.10 0.83
CA ALA A 177 -11.61 -3.13 0.69
C ALA A 177 -13.00 -3.69 1.03
N THR A 178 -13.21 -4.98 0.79
CA THR A 178 -14.47 -5.68 1.12
C THR A 178 -14.52 -6.24 2.54
N ALA A 179 -13.41 -6.20 3.28
CA ALA A 179 -13.37 -6.61 4.67
C ALA A 179 -14.17 -5.63 5.54
N SER A 180 -14.83 -6.16 6.57
CA SER A 180 -15.50 -5.30 7.56
C SER A 180 -14.46 -4.62 8.44
N ALA A 181 -14.67 -3.34 8.75
CA ALA A 181 -13.83 -2.64 9.70
C ALA A 181 -13.86 -3.34 11.07
N THR A 182 -12.67 -3.59 11.62
CA THR A 182 -12.45 -4.19 12.95
C THR A 182 -11.88 -3.16 13.94
N GLY A 183 -11.21 -2.13 13.42
CA GLY A 183 -10.79 -0.95 14.15
C GLY A 183 -11.83 0.17 14.10
N SER A 184 -11.59 1.24 14.86
CA SER A 184 -12.40 2.46 14.83
C SER A 184 -11.55 3.71 14.75
N LEU A 185 -12.07 4.72 14.04
CA LEU A 185 -11.51 6.06 13.98
C LEU A 185 -12.26 6.97 14.95
N ALA A 186 -11.53 7.84 15.64
CA ALA A 186 -12.12 8.87 16.48
C ALA A 186 -11.27 10.13 16.47
N LEU A 187 -11.89 11.27 16.69
CA LEU A 187 -11.19 12.53 16.93
C LEU A 187 -11.15 12.79 18.44
N ASP A 188 -9.94 12.94 18.99
CA ASP A 188 -9.73 13.34 20.38
C ASP A 188 -8.82 14.58 20.42
N SER A 189 -9.36 15.68 20.94
CA SER A 189 -8.60 16.91 21.21
C SER A 189 -7.79 17.43 20.00
N GLY A 190 -8.35 17.28 18.79
CA GLY A 190 -7.73 17.68 17.53
C GLY A 190 -6.75 16.66 16.93
N SER A 191 -6.64 15.46 17.52
CA SER A 191 -5.87 14.35 16.97
C SER A 191 -6.80 13.29 16.40
N LEU A 192 -6.59 12.89 15.14
CA LEU A 192 -7.24 11.71 14.58
C LEU A 192 -6.58 10.45 15.16
N THR A 193 -7.36 9.57 15.77
CA THR A 193 -6.90 8.38 16.49
C THR A 193 -7.44 7.11 15.84
N PHE A 194 -6.60 6.08 15.82
CA PHE A 194 -6.89 4.75 15.27
C PHE A 194 -6.88 3.75 16.44
N SER A 195 -8.02 3.15 16.74
CA SER A 195 -8.16 2.15 17.82
C SER A 195 -8.28 0.74 17.26
N ALA A 196 -7.42 -0.16 17.74
CA ALA A 196 -7.47 -1.60 17.44
C ALA A 196 -8.61 -2.34 18.15
N ASN A 197 -9.39 -1.66 19.01
CA ASN A 197 -10.53 -2.25 19.74
C ASN A 197 -10.19 -3.51 20.54
N GLY A 198 -8.98 -3.58 21.09
CA GLY A 198 -8.49 -4.70 21.89
C GLY A 198 -7.90 -5.87 21.08
N ILE A 199 -7.79 -5.74 19.75
CA ILE A 199 -7.03 -6.67 18.91
C ILE A 199 -5.53 -6.47 19.20
N THR A 200 -4.83 -7.59 19.39
CA THR A 200 -3.40 -7.61 19.77
C THR A 200 -2.53 -8.44 18.82
N GLU A 201 -3.13 -9.08 17.82
CA GLU A 201 -2.43 -9.82 16.77
C GLU A 201 -3.24 -9.79 15.46
N GLY A 202 -2.56 -9.89 14.31
CA GLY A 202 -3.19 -10.02 12.99
C GLY A 202 -3.47 -8.68 12.31
N VAL A 203 -4.56 -8.57 11.55
CA VAL A 203 -4.89 -7.35 10.77
C VAL A 203 -6.08 -6.61 11.37
N VAL A 204 -5.91 -5.32 11.62
CA VAL A 204 -7.00 -4.41 11.96
C VAL A 204 -7.37 -3.58 10.74
N VAL A 205 -8.62 -3.69 10.30
CA VAL A 205 -9.15 -2.96 9.15
C VAL A 205 -9.88 -1.72 9.63
N PHE A 206 -9.56 -0.58 9.04
CA PHE A 206 -10.25 0.70 9.26
C PHE A 206 -10.90 1.16 7.96
N ASP A 207 -12.05 1.82 8.06
CA ASP A 207 -12.65 2.51 6.93
C ASP A 207 -12.49 4.02 7.14
N LEU A 208 -11.77 4.66 6.22
CA LEU A 208 -11.59 6.11 6.14
C LEU A 208 -12.38 6.64 4.94
N ASP A 209 -13.53 7.25 5.21
CA ASP A 209 -14.36 7.87 4.20
C ASP A 209 -13.95 9.35 4.02
N MET A 210 -13.39 9.67 2.85
CA MET A 210 -12.94 11.03 2.55
C MET A 210 -14.09 12.03 2.40
N ASN A 211 -15.35 11.59 2.23
CA ASN A 211 -16.51 12.49 2.26
C ASN A 211 -16.78 13.09 3.64
N LEU A 212 -16.26 12.46 4.71
CA LEU A 212 -16.32 13.00 6.07
C LEU A 212 -15.27 14.09 6.30
N PHE A 213 -14.46 14.42 5.28
CA PHE A 213 -13.44 15.45 5.37
C PHE A 213 -13.83 16.71 4.59
N SER A 214 -13.67 17.85 5.24
CA SER A 214 -13.67 19.16 4.60
C SER A 214 -12.39 19.90 4.98
N GLY A 215 -11.37 19.76 4.13
CA GLY A 215 -10.02 20.25 4.40
C GLY A 215 -9.41 19.54 5.61
N ARG A 216 -9.39 20.21 6.77
CA ARG A 216 -8.88 19.66 8.03
C ARG A 216 -9.97 19.30 9.03
N ILE A 217 -11.25 19.46 8.68
CA ILE A 217 -12.36 19.12 9.56
C ILE A 217 -12.79 17.70 9.23
N PHE A 218 -12.92 16.85 10.26
CA PHE A 218 -13.41 15.49 10.15
C PHE A 218 -14.74 15.36 10.88
N ASP A 219 -15.82 15.20 10.12
CA ASP A 219 -17.17 14.97 10.65
C ASP A 219 -17.24 13.55 11.25
N ALA A 220 -16.77 13.45 12.50
CA ALA A 220 -16.69 12.19 13.23
C ALA A 220 -18.08 11.62 13.56
N ASN A 221 -19.12 12.44 13.50
CA ASN A 221 -20.47 12.09 13.89
C ASN A 221 -21.35 11.73 12.65
N GLY A 222 -20.92 12.12 11.45
CA GLY A 222 -21.53 11.79 10.17
C GLY A 222 -22.84 12.52 9.88
N ASN A 223 -23.10 13.66 10.53
CA ASN A 223 -24.34 14.44 10.35
C ASN A 223 -24.25 15.45 9.20
N GLY A 224 -23.08 15.64 8.59
CA GLY A 224 -22.81 16.61 7.53
C GLY A 224 -22.63 18.05 8.00
N ASP A 225 -22.57 18.30 9.31
CA ASP A 225 -22.33 19.61 9.93
C ASP A 225 -20.88 19.68 10.44
N PHE A 226 -20.01 20.34 9.68
CA PHE A 226 -18.59 20.46 9.97
C PHE A 226 -18.31 21.52 11.04
N ASP A 227 -18.12 21.12 12.30
CA ASP A 227 -17.83 22.05 13.41
C ASP A 227 -16.32 22.26 13.60
N PHE A 228 -15.82 23.39 13.11
CA PHE A 228 -14.41 23.76 13.23
C PHE A 228 -13.88 23.83 14.68
N ASN A 229 -14.71 24.00 15.70
CA ASN A 229 -14.25 24.09 17.09
C ASN A 229 -14.00 22.72 17.73
N THR A 230 -14.66 21.68 17.26
CA THR A 230 -14.65 20.35 17.88
C THR A 230 -14.15 19.25 16.94
N GLU A 231 -14.23 19.46 15.62
CA GLU A 231 -13.97 18.46 14.59
C GLU A 231 -12.71 18.73 13.77
N LYS A 232 -11.94 19.75 14.16
CA LYS A 232 -10.70 20.14 13.50
C LYS A 232 -9.57 19.16 13.84
N ILE A 233 -8.91 18.64 12.81
CA ILE A 233 -7.68 17.88 12.91
C ILE A 233 -6.50 18.85 12.84
N ASP A 234 -5.61 18.75 13.83
CA ASP A 234 -4.35 19.46 13.91
C ASP A 234 -3.16 18.51 13.83
N ASN A 235 -3.36 17.25 14.22
CA ASN A 235 -2.30 16.27 14.32
C ASN A 235 -2.78 14.86 13.95
N ILE A 236 -1.90 14.08 13.35
CA ILE A 236 -2.10 12.66 13.14
C ILE A 236 -0.81 11.93 13.50
N VAL A 237 -0.94 10.99 14.43
CA VAL A 237 0.09 10.04 14.85
C VAL A 237 -0.58 8.69 14.94
N ILE A 238 -0.09 7.72 14.17
CA ILE A 238 -0.64 6.36 14.15
C ILE A 238 0.37 5.44 14.80
N ASN A 239 0.01 4.92 15.98
CA ASN A 239 0.84 3.94 16.69
C ASN A 239 0.26 2.57 16.42
N VAL A 240 0.89 1.82 15.51
CA VAL A 240 0.51 0.44 15.26
C VAL A 240 1.05 -0.41 16.42
N PRO A 241 0.22 -1.23 17.10
CA PRO A 241 0.69 -2.15 18.12
C PRO A 241 1.69 -3.16 17.55
N ASP A 242 2.54 -3.72 18.41
CA ASP A 242 3.37 -4.87 18.02
C ASP A 242 2.48 -6.03 17.54
N ASP A 243 2.99 -6.82 16.59
CA ASP A 243 2.32 -8.00 16.02
C ASP A 243 0.97 -7.73 15.30
N VAL A 244 0.67 -6.46 15.02
CA VAL A 244 -0.57 -6.04 14.33
C VAL A 244 -0.23 -5.28 13.05
N VAL A 245 -0.98 -5.52 11.98
CA VAL A 245 -0.98 -4.66 10.79
C VAL A 245 -2.24 -3.80 10.77
N PHE A 246 -2.08 -2.49 10.58
CA PHE A 246 -3.20 -1.60 10.32
C PHE A 246 -3.43 -1.48 8.81
N ALA A 247 -4.59 -1.89 8.33
CA ALA A 247 -5.03 -1.71 6.95
C ALA A 247 -6.15 -0.67 6.90
N VAL A 248 -5.86 0.52 6.39
CA VAL A 248 -6.81 1.62 6.28
C VAL A 248 -7.36 1.67 4.85
N ASN A 249 -8.63 1.32 4.69
CA ASN A 249 -9.37 1.51 3.45
C ASN A 249 -9.73 2.98 3.28
N VAL A 250 -9.12 3.64 2.29
CA VAL A 250 -9.46 5.01 1.89
C VAL A 250 -10.49 4.95 0.76
N ARG A 251 -11.66 5.55 0.97
CA ARG A 251 -12.77 5.58 0.01
C ARG A 251 -13.22 7.01 -0.27
N ASN A 252 -13.93 7.22 -1.39
CA ASN A 252 -14.54 8.51 -1.75
C ASN A 252 -13.51 9.64 -2.00
N GLY A 253 -12.33 9.26 -2.50
CA GLY A 253 -11.23 10.17 -2.78
C GLY A 253 -11.35 10.75 -4.18
N THR A 254 -11.79 11.99 -4.33
CA THR A 254 -12.02 12.60 -5.64
C THR A 254 -10.83 13.41 -6.15
N ASN A 255 -10.52 13.35 -7.45
CA ASN A 255 -9.63 14.27 -8.22
C ASN A 255 -8.63 15.14 -7.42
N GLY A 256 -7.52 14.56 -6.99
CA GLY A 256 -6.45 15.26 -6.28
C GLY A 256 -6.76 15.50 -4.79
N SER A 257 -7.75 14.81 -4.24
CA SER A 257 -8.01 14.77 -2.79
C SER A 257 -6.73 14.37 -2.09
N ALA A 258 -6.32 15.16 -1.11
CA ALA A 258 -5.19 14.81 -0.28
C ALA A 258 -5.66 13.83 0.79
N ILE A 259 -4.98 12.69 0.97
CA ILE A 259 -5.29 11.76 2.08
C ILE A 259 -5.20 12.50 3.40
N PHE A 260 -4.26 13.47 3.51
CA PHE A 260 -4.16 14.41 4.63
C PHE A 260 -3.74 15.81 4.17
N GLY A 261 -4.72 16.58 3.69
CA GLY A 261 -4.62 18.03 3.45
C GLY A 261 -3.70 18.49 2.30
N PRO A 262 -4.06 19.54 1.54
CA PRO A 262 -3.12 20.18 0.62
C PRO A 262 -2.02 20.94 1.38
N SER A 263 -0.92 21.29 0.72
CA SER A 263 0.13 22.14 1.30
C SER A 263 -0.47 23.40 1.94
N GLY A 264 -0.28 23.58 3.25
CA GLY A 264 -0.89 24.68 4.01
C GLY A 264 -2.19 24.34 4.75
N SER A 265 -2.61 23.06 4.76
CA SER A 265 -3.75 22.57 5.55
C SER A 265 -3.58 22.80 7.07
N GLY A 266 -2.34 22.83 7.55
CA GLY A 266 -1.99 22.97 8.96
C GLY A 266 -2.17 21.69 9.77
N VAL A 267 -2.42 20.55 9.13
CA VAL A 267 -2.42 19.22 9.77
C VAL A 267 -0.98 18.71 9.82
N ASN A 268 -0.48 18.39 11.01
CA ASN A 268 0.84 17.77 11.16
C ASN A 268 0.73 16.26 11.12
N PHE A 269 1.35 15.63 10.12
CA PHE A 269 1.49 14.18 10.04
C PHE A 269 2.85 13.79 10.63
N ASN A 270 2.83 13.13 11.79
CA ASN A 270 4.01 12.84 12.58
C ASN A 270 4.27 11.33 12.65
N ALA A 271 5.53 10.96 12.82
CA ALA A 271 5.92 9.56 12.95
C ALA A 271 5.27 8.95 14.20
N GLY A 272 4.69 7.77 14.05
CA GLY A 272 4.25 6.92 15.16
C GLY A 272 5.16 5.71 15.33
N THR A 273 4.65 4.65 15.96
CA THR A 273 5.33 3.35 16.11
C THR A 273 4.93 2.37 15.01
N ASN A 274 5.86 1.48 14.65
CA ASN A 274 5.66 0.36 13.72
C ASN A 274 4.99 0.79 12.39
N MET A 275 5.49 1.89 11.80
CA MET A 275 4.94 2.47 10.56
C MET A 275 5.17 1.58 9.32
N ASP A 276 6.11 0.64 9.39
CA ASP A 276 6.29 -0.48 8.48
C ASP A 276 5.10 -1.44 8.46
N GLN A 277 4.25 -1.43 9.49
CA GLN A 277 3.05 -2.27 9.62
C GLN A 277 1.76 -1.48 9.32
N LEU A 278 1.87 -0.29 8.74
CA LEU A 278 0.75 0.55 8.32
C LEU A 278 0.55 0.48 6.81
N LEU A 279 -0.66 0.12 6.38
CA LEU A 279 -1.08 0.04 4.99
C LEU A 279 -2.26 0.99 4.71
N TRP A 280 -2.11 1.82 3.69
CA TRP A 280 -3.17 2.64 3.09
C TRP A 280 -3.68 1.95 1.83
N ASN A 281 -4.82 1.28 1.92
CA ASN A 281 -5.48 0.66 0.78
C ASN A 281 -6.45 1.65 0.13
N ILE A 282 -6.14 2.12 -1.08
CA ILE A 282 -6.88 3.19 -1.75
C ILE A 282 -7.59 2.61 -2.95
N THR A 283 -8.92 2.60 -2.87
CA THR A 283 -9.78 2.12 -3.96
C THR A 283 -10.38 3.28 -4.72
N PRO A 284 -10.60 3.14 -6.04
CA PRO A 284 -11.30 4.15 -6.81
C PRO A 284 -12.74 4.29 -6.31
N ASP A 285 -13.32 5.45 -6.58
CA ASP A 285 -14.73 5.71 -6.36
C ASP A 285 -15.57 4.89 -7.34
N ALA A 286 -16.86 4.73 -7.02
CA ALA A 286 -17.76 3.89 -7.80
C ALA A 286 -18.01 4.39 -9.23
N ASP A 287 -17.50 5.57 -9.63
CA ASP A 287 -17.60 6.07 -11.01
C ASP A 287 -16.42 5.59 -11.86
N PRO A 288 -16.61 4.59 -12.75
CA PRO A 288 -15.55 4.04 -13.58
C PRO A 288 -15.07 4.99 -14.69
N LEU A 289 -15.64 6.19 -14.84
CA LEU A 289 -15.31 7.14 -15.91
C LEU A 289 -14.30 8.22 -15.48
N THR A 290 -14.01 8.37 -14.19
CA THR A 290 -12.96 9.26 -13.70
C THR A 290 -11.79 8.43 -13.18
N VAL A 291 -10.61 8.62 -13.78
CA VAL A 291 -9.39 8.06 -13.17
C VAL A 291 -9.11 8.89 -11.92
N ASP A 292 -9.43 8.34 -10.76
CA ASP A 292 -9.19 9.01 -9.51
C ASP A 292 -7.70 9.24 -9.32
N SER A 293 -7.39 10.42 -8.82
CA SER A 293 -6.06 10.75 -8.35
C SER A 293 -6.13 11.15 -6.91
N ILE A 294 -5.15 10.71 -6.13
CA ILE A 294 -5.01 11.08 -4.74
C ILE A 294 -3.64 11.71 -4.53
N LEU A 295 -3.58 12.71 -3.66
CA LEU A 295 -2.33 13.34 -3.29
C LEU A 295 -1.89 12.81 -1.92
N LEU A 296 -0.63 12.39 -1.83
CA LEU A 296 0.02 12.24 -0.53
C LEU A 296 0.17 13.66 0.04
N GLY A 297 -0.45 13.89 1.19
CA GLY A 297 -0.82 15.22 1.70
C GLY A 297 0.36 16.18 1.87
N GLY A 298 0.10 17.49 1.89
CA GLY A 298 1.12 18.54 1.93
C GLY A 298 1.59 18.89 3.35
N GLY A 299 2.74 18.32 3.72
CA GLY A 299 3.46 18.50 4.98
C GLY A 299 4.91 18.06 4.85
N ALA A 300 5.63 17.81 5.95
CA ALA A 300 7.02 17.36 5.88
C ALA A 300 7.18 15.85 5.59
N SER A 301 6.20 15.02 5.95
CA SER A 301 6.33 13.56 5.82
C SER A 301 4.97 12.86 5.70
N PHE A 302 4.99 11.68 5.05
CA PHE A 302 3.91 10.70 5.02
C PHE A 302 4.49 9.35 5.50
N PHE A 303 3.68 8.47 6.09
CA PHE A 303 4.13 7.24 6.75
C PHE A 303 3.19 6.08 6.42
N GLY A 304 3.78 4.91 6.20
CA GLY A 304 3.07 3.69 5.83
C GLY A 304 3.13 3.40 4.33
N THR A 305 2.85 2.16 4.00
CA THR A 305 2.81 1.66 2.63
C THR A 305 1.48 2.04 1.97
N VAL A 306 1.52 2.45 0.70
CA VAL A 306 0.34 2.80 -0.10
C VAL A 306 0.08 1.70 -1.12
N LEU A 307 -1.14 1.15 -1.11
CA LEU A 307 -1.64 0.21 -2.10
C LEU A 307 -2.79 0.87 -2.88
N ALA A 308 -2.50 1.36 -4.07
CA ALA A 308 -3.41 2.10 -4.93
C ALA A 308 -3.36 1.60 -6.40
N PRO A 309 -3.55 0.29 -6.66
CA PRO A 309 -3.29 -0.31 -7.96
C PRO A 309 -4.21 0.19 -9.10
N LEU A 310 -5.34 0.81 -8.74
CA LEU A 310 -6.34 1.34 -9.68
C LEU A 310 -6.47 2.87 -9.59
N VAL A 311 -5.64 3.54 -8.77
CA VAL A 311 -5.73 4.97 -8.49
C VAL A 311 -4.39 5.63 -8.82
N ASN A 312 -4.42 6.82 -9.41
CA ASN A 312 -3.21 7.61 -9.63
C ASN A 312 -2.75 8.23 -8.30
N VAL A 313 -1.47 8.07 -7.97
CA VAL A 313 -0.90 8.67 -6.77
C VAL A 313 0.00 9.84 -7.17
N GLY A 314 -0.34 11.01 -6.68
CA GLY A 314 0.50 12.19 -6.77
C GLY A 314 1.21 12.46 -5.45
N ASN A 315 2.45 12.94 -5.52
CA ASN A 315 3.15 13.54 -4.39
C ASN A 315 3.42 15.01 -4.75
N SER A 316 2.65 15.91 -4.13
CA SER A 316 2.71 17.35 -4.38
C SER A 316 3.38 18.08 -3.21
N GLY A 317 4.61 18.54 -3.43
CA GLY A 317 5.34 19.49 -2.58
C GLY A 317 6.01 18.88 -1.35
N ASN A 318 7.35 18.91 -1.29
CA ASN A 318 8.23 18.69 -0.12
C ASN A 318 7.86 17.59 0.89
N VAL A 319 7.05 16.62 0.51
CA VAL A 319 6.68 15.49 1.36
C VAL A 319 7.64 14.37 1.07
N ALA A 320 8.19 13.80 2.15
CA ALA A 320 8.91 12.54 2.11
C ALA A 320 7.99 11.42 2.61
N PRO A 321 7.38 10.61 1.72
CA PRO A 321 6.75 9.36 2.09
C PRO A 321 7.80 8.39 2.62
N ASN A 322 7.54 7.83 3.80
CA ASN A 322 8.32 6.80 4.47
C ASN A 322 7.51 5.51 4.39
N GLY A 323 7.82 4.68 3.41
CA GLY A 323 7.04 3.49 3.07
C GLY A 323 7.21 3.10 1.61
N GLN A 324 6.47 2.09 1.18
CA GLN A 324 6.44 1.65 -0.22
C GLN A 324 5.14 2.10 -0.89
N ILE A 325 5.16 2.31 -2.21
CA ILE A 325 4.01 2.80 -2.96
C ILE A 325 3.74 1.87 -4.14
N VAL A 326 2.53 1.37 -4.24
CA VAL A 326 1.97 0.74 -5.44
C VAL A 326 0.90 1.65 -5.99
N ALA A 327 1.02 2.08 -7.25
CA ALA A 327 0.09 3.02 -7.86
C ALA A 327 -0.28 2.62 -9.30
N ALA A 328 -1.47 3.01 -9.78
CA ALA A 328 -1.83 2.87 -11.18
C ALA A 328 -0.93 3.73 -12.07
N ASN A 329 -0.74 5.00 -11.69
CA ASN A 329 0.30 5.87 -12.20
C ASN A 329 0.86 6.69 -11.04
N TYR A 330 2.13 7.09 -11.14
CA TYR A 330 2.76 7.90 -10.10
C TYR A 330 3.27 9.23 -10.65
N THR A 331 3.00 10.33 -9.97
CA THR A 331 3.54 11.65 -10.33
C THR A 331 4.09 12.36 -9.12
N GLN A 332 5.34 12.80 -9.20
CA GLN A 332 6.03 13.54 -8.15
C GLN A 332 6.45 14.92 -8.66
N SER A 333 5.99 15.97 -7.96
CA SER A 333 6.45 17.33 -8.20
C SER A 333 7.88 17.54 -7.69
N SER A 334 8.49 18.69 -7.98
CA SER A 334 9.86 19.00 -7.55
C SER A 334 10.04 18.96 -6.01
N HIS A 335 11.23 18.57 -5.56
CA HIS A 335 11.70 18.56 -4.16
C HIS A 335 10.99 17.61 -3.18
N ALA A 336 10.27 16.62 -3.67
CA ALA A 336 9.84 15.49 -2.85
C ALA A 336 10.88 14.37 -2.89
N GLU A 337 10.99 13.59 -1.82
CA GLU A 337 11.89 12.45 -1.66
C GLU A 337 11.06 11.17 -1.45
N LEU A 338 11.67 10.00 -1.61
CA LEU A 338 11.04 8.72 -1.28
C LEU A 338 11.93 7.96 -0.30
N HIS A 339 11.47 7.81 0.93
CA HIS A 339 12.20 7.13 1.98
C HIS A 339 11.76 5.68 2.09
N TYR A 340 12.74 4.77 2.04
CA TYR A 340 12.47 3.35 2.13
C TYR A 340 12.19 2.94 3.57
N VAL A 341 10.98 2.46 3.80
CA VAL A 341 10.59 1.67 4.95
C VAL A 341 9.91 0.43 4.37
N GLY A 342 10.56 -0.73 4.50
CA GLY A 342 10.00 -1.99 4.00
C GLY A 342 8.74 -2.32 4.78
N PHE A 343 7.69 -2.73 4.08
CA PHE A 343 6.49 -3.21 4.74
C PHE A 343 6.81 -4.48 5.53
N ASP A 344 6.38 -4.55 6.79
CA ASP A 344 6.55 -5.72 7.63
C ASP A 344 5.19 -6.29 7.98
N SER A 345 5.04 -7.60 7.78
CA SER A 345 3.85 -8.34 8.14
C SER A 345 4.20 -9.40 9.19
N PRO A 346 4.22 -9.05 10.49
CA PRO A 346 4.52 -10.01 11.57
C PRO A 346 3.39 -11.04 11.79
N ILE A 347 2.50 -11.23 10.82
CA ILE A 347 1.25 -11.98 10.98
C ILE A 347 1.57 -13.47 11.10
N SER A 348 1.34 -14.00 12.29
CA SER A 348 1.11 -15.43 12.49
C SER A 348 -0.33 -15.75 12.11
N PHE A 349 -0.55 -16.52 11.05
CA PHE A 349 -1.90 -16.82 10.57
C PHE A 349 -2.81 -17.31 11.68
N SER A 350 -3.99 -16.68 11.82
CA SER A 350 -5.04 -17.16 12.70
C SER A 350 -5.39 -18.61 12.28
N ALA A 351 -5.28 -19.56 13.22
CA ALA A 351 -5.51 -20.97 12.92
C ALA A 351 -6.94 -21.18 12.40
N VAL A 352 -7.10 -21.32 11.08
CA VAL A 352 -8.38 -21.67 10.48
C VAL A 352 -8.63 -23.15 10.75
N PRO A 353 -9.70 -23.53 11.46
CA PRO A 353 -10.09 -24.93 11.56
C PRO A 353 -10.28 -25.49 10.14
N GLU A 354 -9.73 -26.67 9.86
CA GLU A 354 -9.86 -27.28 8.55
C GLU A 354 -11.34 -27.41 8.11
N PRO A 355 -11.66 -27.48 6.80
CA PRO A 355 -13.02 -27.69 6.31
C PRO A 355 -13.75 -28.87 6.99
N SER A 356 -12.99 -29.92 7.34
CA SER A 356 -13.43 -31.07 8.12
C SER A 356 -13.89 -30.69 9.53
N ALA A 357 -13.17 -29.80 10.22
CA ALA A 357 -13.52 -29.27 11.53
C ALA A 357 -14.79 -28.42 11.50
N TRP A 358 -15.04 -27.67 10.42
CA TRP A 358 -16.31 -26.96 10.22
C TRP A 358 -17.48 -27.92 9.97
N GLY A 359 -17.27 -28.93 9.13
CA GLY A 359 -18.26 -29.99 8.91
C GLY A 359 -18.62 -30.72 10.20
N LEU A 360 -17.62 -31.03 11.03
CA LEU A 360 -17.80 -31.65 12.34
C LEU A 360 -18.50 -30.73 13.33
N SER A 361 -18.17 -29.44 13.35
CA SER A 361 -18.82 -28.45 14.22
C SER A 361 -20.29 -28.26 13.85
N ALA A 362 -20.61 -28.18 12.56
CA ALA A 362 -21.97 -28.10 12.05
C ALA A 362 -22.77 -29.37 12.37
N MET A 363 -22.16 -30.56 12.22
CA MET A 363 -22.78 -31.83 12.59
C MET A 363 -22.99 -31.94 14.11
N ALA A 364 -22.03 -31.52 14.92
CA ALA A 364 -22.14 -31.53 16.39
C ALA A 364 -23.27 -30.60 16.86
N LEU A 365 -23.36 -29.38 16.32
CA LEU A 365 -24.45 -28.46 16.61
C LEU A 365 -25.80 -29.01 16.14
N GLY A 366 -25.85 -29.60 14.94
CA GLY A 366 -27.04 -30.29 14.43
C GLY A 366 -27.49 -31.45 15.33
N ALA A 367 -26.54 -32.25 15.82
CA ALA A 367 -26.80 -33.36 16.74
C ALA A 367 -27.34 -32.88 18.09
N VAL A 368 -26.80 -31.78 18.64
CA VAL A 368 -27.30 -31.16 19.88
C VAL A 368 -28.74 -30.64 19.70
N VAL A 369 -29.05 -30.03 18.56
CA VAL A 369 -30.41 -29.57 18.23
C VAL A 369 -31.38 -30.75 18.13
N VAL A 370 -31.00 -31.83 17.45
CA VAL A 370 -31.84 -33.04 17.33
C VAL A 370 -32.04 -33.71 18.69
N TRP A 371 -30.97 -33.83 19.49
CA TRP A 371 -31.01 -34.43 20.82
C TRP A 371 -31.90 -33.65 21.79
N THR A 372 -31.76 -32.32 21.85
CA THR A 372 -32.61 -31.46 22.69
C THR A 372 -34.08 -31.51 22.25
N ARG A 373 -34.35 -31.62 20.94
CA ARG A 373 -35.71 -31.79 20.41
C ARG A 373 -36.32 -33.13 20.82
N SER A 374 -35.54 -34.21 20.74
CA SER A 374 -35.98 -35.56 21.12
C SER A 374 -36.32 -35.68 22.62
N ARG A 375 -35.56 -34.99 23.50
CA ARG A 375 -35.84 -34.94 24.94
C ARG A 375 -37.13 -34.20 25.29
N ARG A 376 -37.45 -33.10 24.60
CA ARG A 376 -38.71 -32.35 24.82
C ARG A 376 -39.95 -33.10 24.33
N VAL A 377 -39.82 -33.92 23.30
CA VAL A 377 -40.92 -34.77 22.82
C VAL A 377 -41.17 -35.91 23.81
N ARG A 378 -40.11 -36.55 24.32
CA ARG A 378 -40.22 -37.61 25.34
C ARG A 378 -40.70 -37.14 26.71
N SER A 379 -40.52 -35.88 27.08
CA SER A 379 -41.04 -35.34 28.35
C SER A 379 -42.51 -34.91 28.28
N ARG A 380 -43.17 -35.06 27.13
CA ARG A 380 -44.59 -34.71 26.90
C ARG A 380 -45.48 -35.92 26.56
N SER A 381 -44.87 -37.09 26.41
CA SER A 381 -45.51 -38.41 26.45
C SER A 381 -45.38 -38.97 27.86
#